data_AF-A0A1W1YF28-F1
#
_entry.id   AF-A0A1W1YF28-F1
#
_cell.length_a   1.000
_cell.length_b   1.000
_cell.length_c   1.000
_cell.angle_alpha   90.00
_cell.angle_beta   90.00
_cell.angle_gamma   90.00
#
_symmetry.space_group_name_H-M   'P 1'
#
loop_
_entity.id
_entity.type
_entity.pdbx_description
1 polymer ?
#
loop_
_entity_poly.entity_id
_entity_poly.type
_entity_poly.pdbx_seq_one_letter_code
_entity_poly.pdbx_strand_id
1 'polypeptide(L)'
;MMDGINQGGIGASSESSGLEAQSSSRSENENSLTEDKNFALLLSALIQEKAASQLSSALSSDNADSGVFPSLQGSGISESDFTAFLTAMENGTLDRSELALMLLSGMTGASFGSGYSSASGLSSLSGLSVSSAGASAKSPVSSGSAVLPASSWMAAVPSVTGDESCRSPELLNAVLSQFQVETAERYRPHKNGSDTYCNIYVWDVTGAMGAEIPHYVDPETGAPREYPDVKGASELSANGISSWLTQYGSRYGWTEVDAKTAQEYANRGCPAVTAWKNESGGSGHVQVVCPSRDQSYAPELGVTVSQAGSSNLSYAYISSVYGAGRLSQVRYFVHE
;
A
#
# COMPACT_ATOMS: atom_id res chain seq x y z
N MET A 1 56.39 47.79 26.29
CA MET A 1 57.64 48.05 25.54
C MET A 1 57.50 47.37 24.19
N MET A 2 57.35 48.19 23.15
CA MET A 2 57.66 48.00 21.71
C MET A 2 57.15 46.73 21.01
N ASP A 3 56.13 46.82 20.15
CA ASP A 3 56.13 47.32 18.75
C ASP A 3 56.78 46.37 17.74
N GLY A 4 56.06 46.08 16.65
CA GLY A 4 56.64 45.40 15.49
C GLY A 4 55.66 44.81 14.47
N ILE A 5 54.89 45.66 13.81
CA ILE A 5 54.10 45.38 12.60
C ILE A 5 55.03 45.10 11.41
N ASN A 6 54.73 44.13 10.53
CA ASN A 6 54.91 44.35 9.08
C ASN A 6 53.98 43.50 8.20
N GLN A 7 53.36 44.19 7.25
CA GLN A 7 52.51 43.71 6.16
C GLN A 7 53.34 43.51 4.88
N GLY A 8 52.82 42.74 3.91
CA GLY A 8 52.95 43.12 2.50
C GLY A 8 53.21 42.01 1.46
N GLY A 9 52.36 41.99 0.42
CA GLY A 9 52.66 41.55 -0.96
C GLY A 9 52.11 40.17 -1.35
N ILE A 10 50.92 40.01 -1.96
CA ILE A 10 50.56 40.23 -3.39
C ILE A 10 51.48 39.39 -4.32
N GLY A 11 51.07 38.41 -5.13
CA GLY A 11 49.75 38.03 -5.67
C GLY A 11 49.67 38.34 -7.17
N ALA A 12 49.98 37.38 -8.06
CA ALA A 12 49.44 37.26 -9.44
C ALA A 12 50.09 36.10 -10.25
N SER A 13 49.30 35.06 -10.54
CA SER A 13 49.48 34.10 -11.65
C SER A 13 48.12 33.43 -11.88
N SER A 14 47.41 33.77 -12.97
CA SER A 14 47.37 33.03 -14.26
C SER A 14 46.19 32.05 -14.32
N GLU A 15 45.26 32.29 -15.26
CA GLU A 15 44.36 31.32 -15.94
C GLU A 15 43.33 32.17 -16.74
N SER A 16 43.47 32.38 -18.05
CA SER A 16 43.19 31.50 -19.20
C SER A 16 41.72 31.08 -19.37
N SER A 17 41.10 31.68 -20.40
CA SER A 17 40.18 31.11 -21.39
C SER A 17 38.84 30.52 -20.94
N GLY A 18 37.77 31.22 -21.35
CA GLY A 18 36.82 30.67 -22.34
C GLY A 18 35.53 30.07 -21.80
N LEU A 19 34.41 30.79 -21.94
CA LEU A 19 33.06 30.21 -21.98
C LEU A 19 32.13 31.07 -22.88
N GLU A 20 32.07 30.71 -24.16
CA GLU A 20 30.86 30.78 -24.98
C GLU A 20 30.13 29.44 -24.84
N ALA A 21 28.83 29.47 -24.50
CA ALA A 21 27.78 28.56 -24.96
C ALA A 21 26.52 28.71 -24.08
N GLN A 22 25.59 29.57 -24.49
CA GLN A 22 24.18 29.46 -24.11
C GLN A 22 23.46 28.75 -25.26
N SER A 23 23.03 27.50 -25.07
CA SER A 23 21.78 26.97 -25.66
C SER A 23 21.52 25.53 -25.22
N SER A 24 20.23 25.20 -25.09
CA SER A 24 19.65 23.85 -25.13
C SER A 24 19.54 23.05 -23.83
N SER A 25 18.44 23.26 -23.10
CA SER A 25 17.79 22.22 -22.27
C SER A 25 16.31 22.58 -22.03
N ARG A 26 15.47 22.35 -23.05
CA ARG A 26 14.00 22.47 -22.90
C ARG A 26 13.20 21.46 -23.74
N SER A 27 13.73 20.26 -23.98
CA SER A 27 13.03 19.25 -24.80
C SER A 27 12.97 17.83 -24.21
N GLU A 28 13.46 17.58 -23.00
CA GLU A 28 13.48 16.20 -22.45
C GLU A 28 12.25 15.84 -21.59
N ASN A 29 11.37 16.79 -21.28
CA ASN A 29 10.26 16.55 -20.34
C ASN A 29 8.92 16.14 -21.00
N GLU A 30 8.86 16.07 -22.33
CA GLU A 30 7.63 15.67 -23.06
C GLU A 30 7.66 14.21 -23.55
N ASN A 31 8.84 13.55 -23.56
CA ASN A 31 8.96 12.15 -24.03
C ASN A 31 8.62 11.12 -22.94
N SER A 32 8.79 11.44 -21.66
CA SER A 32 8.50 10.50 -20.56
C SER A 32 6.99 10.28 -20.36
N LEU A 33 6.16 11.31 -20.58
CA LEU A 33 4.71 11.25 -20.42
C LEU A 33 4.00 10.49 -21.57
N THR A 34 4.62 10.37 -22.73
CA THR A 34 4.11 9.61 -23.87
C THR A 34 4.44 8.12 -23.78
N GLU A 35 5.61 7.77 -23.22
CA GLU A 35 5.98 6.37 -22.98
C GLU A 35 5.09 5.68 -21.94
N ASP A 36 4.72 6.37 -20.85
CA ASP A 36 3.83 5.82 -19.82
C ASP A 36 2.39 5.59 -20.32
N LYS A 37 1.89 6.46 -21.21
CA LYS A 37 0.55 6.30 -21.82
C LYS A 37 0.50 5.14 -22.80
N ASN A 38 1.59 4.92 -23.55
CA ASN A 38 1.70 3.81 -24.48
C ASN A 38 1.78 2.47 -23.74
N PHE A 39 2.44 2.43 -22.58
CA PHE A 39 2.49 1.22 -21.75
C PHE A 39 1.13 0.85 -21.15
N ALA A 40 0.37 1.83 -20.64
CA ALA A 40 -0.98 1.60 -20.11
C ALA A 40 -1.98 1.11 -21.18
N LEU A 41 -1.87 1.63 -22.41
CA LEU A 41 -2.67 1.17 -23.55
C LEU A 41 -2.31 -0.26 -23.96
N LEU A 42 -1.01 -0.59 -24.01
CA LEU A 42 -0.53 -1.94 -24.33
C LEU A 42 -0.99 -2.97 -23.29
N LEU A 43 -0.91 -2.62 -22.00
CA LEU A 43 -1.35 -3.49 -20.91
C LEU A 43 -2.87 -3.73 -20.94
N SER A 44 -3.66 -2.70 -21.27
CA SER A 44 -5.12 -2.81 -21.41
C SER A 44 -5.51 -3.71 -22.59
N ALA A 45 -4.80 -3.62 -23.72
CA ALA A 45 -5.04 -4.46 -24.89
C ALA A 45 -4.72 -5.94 -24.62
N LEU A 46 -3.63 -6.23 -23.90
CA LEU A 46 -3.25 -7.61 -23.53
C LEU A 46 -4.25 -8.26 -22.56
N ILE A 47 -4.82 -7.49 -21.64
CA ILE A 47 -5.87 -7.97 -20.72
C ILE A 47 -7.15 -8.29 -21.51
N GLN A 48 -7.53 -7.44 -22.48
CA GLN A 48 -8.69 -7.69 -23.33
C GLN A 48 -8.50 -8.92 -24.23
N GLU A 49 -7.32 -9.11 -24.81
CA GLU A 49 -7.02 -10.27 -25.65
C GLU A 49 -7.08 -11.59 -24.85
N LYS A 50 -6.56 -11.59 -23.61
CA LYS A 50 -6.57 -12.78 -22.75
C LYS A 50 -7.97 -13.11 -22.23
N ALA A 51 -8.78 -12.09 -21.94
CA ALA A 51 -10.19 -12.28 -21.59
C ALA A 51 -10.99 -12.83 -22.78
N ALA A 52 -10.78 -12.30 -23.99
CA ALA A 52 -11.41 -12.77 -25.21
C ALA A 52 -10.96 -14.20 -25.59
N SER A 53 -9.69 -14.56 -25.37
CA SER A 53 -9.18 -15.91 -25.67
C SER A 53 -9.73 -16.96 -24.70
N GLN A 54 -9.90 -16.62 -23.42
CA GLN A 54 -10.52 -17.52 -22.44
C GLN A 54 -12.00 -17.70 -22.71
N LEU A 55 -12.70 -16.63 -23.10
CA LEU A 55 -14.11 -16.69 -23.51
C LEU A 55 -14.30 -17.49 -24.80
N SER A 56 -13.44 -17.28 -25.80
CA SER A 56 -13.45 -18.03 -27.07
C SER A 56 -13.11 -19.51 -26.86
N SER A 57 -12.20 -19.83 -25.92
CA SER A 57 -11.88 -21.22 -25.56
C SER A 57 -13.04 -21.91 -24.84
N ALA A 58 -13.81 -21.17 -24.03
CA ALA A 58 -15.02 -21.69 -23.41
C ALA A 58 -16.14 -21.96 -24.44
N LEU A 59 -16.25 -21.09 -25.45
CA LEU A 59 -17.28 -21.18 -26.49
C LEU A 59 -16.94 -22.13 -27.65
N SER A 60 -15.66 -22.44 -27.88
CA SER A 60 -15.22 -23.33 -28.97
C SER A 60 -15.18 -24.81 -28.58
N SER A 61 -15.65 -25.16 -27.38
CA SER A 61 -15.77 -26.56 -26.96
C SER A 61 -17.05 -27.21 -27.50
N ASP A 62 -17.13 -27.32 -28.83
CA ASP A 62 -18.05 -28.22 -29.51
C ASP A 62 -17.58 -29.67 -29.29
N ASN A 63 -18.02 -30.26 -28.17
CA ASN A 63 -18.15 -31.70 -28.06
C ASN A 63 -19.64 -32.02 -27.90
N ALA A 64 -20.27 -32.27 -29.03
CA ALA A 64 -21.52 -33.00 -29.11
C ALA A 64 -21.26 -34.47 -28.72
N ASP A 65 -21.18 -34.76 -27.43
CA ASP A 65 -21.65 -36.04 -26.92
C ASP A 65 -22.00 -35.96 -25.43
N SER A 66 -23.09 -36.63 -25.12
CA SER A 66 -23.82 -36.78 -23.88
C SER A 66 -23.05 -36.68 -22.55
N GLY A 67 -23.44 -35.69 -21.76
CA GLY A 67 -23.65 -35.82 -20.32
C GLY A 67 -22.39 -35.82 -19.43
N VAL A 68 -22.07 -34.65 -18.87
CA VAL A 68 -21.94 -34.35 -17.43
C VAL A 68 -21.54 -32.87 -17.32
N PHE A 69 -22.53 -32.00 -17.19
CA PHE A 69 -22.38 -30.69 -16.55
C PHE A 69 -23.27 -30.70 -15.30
N PRO A 70 -22.82 -30.16 -14.14
CA PRO A 70 -23.70 -30.00 -13.00
C PRO A 70 -24.80 -29.01 -13.38
N SER A 71 -26.04 -29.45 -13.29
CA SER A 71 -27.21 -28.62 -13.50
C SER A 71 -27.19 -27.40 -12.58
N LEU A 72 -27.17 -26.19 -13.14
CA LEU A 72 -27.64 -24.95 -12.50
C LEU A 72 -29.18 -24.96 -12.36
N GLN A 73 -29.75 -26.09 -11.95
CA GLN A 73 -31.13 -26.16 -11.47
C GLN A 73 -31.17 -25.59 -10.06
N GLY A 74 -31.26 -24.27 -9.97
CA GLY A 74 -31.41 -23.58 -8.68
C GLY A 74 -31.18 -22.08 -8.71
N SER A 75 -30.58 -21.52 -9.76
CA SER A 75 -30.27 -20.08 -9.79
C SER A 75 -31.44 -19.19 -10.20
N GLY A 76 -32.51 -19.74 -10.79
CA GLY A 76 -33.71 -18.98 -11.17
C GLY A 76 -33.51 -17.89 -12.22
N ILE A 77 -32.32 -17.79 -12.83
CA ILE A 77 -32.00 -16.84 -13.89
C ILE A 77 -32.43 -17.45 -15.21
N SER A 78 -33.34 -16.76 -15.93
CA SER A 78 -33.78 -17.22 -17.24
C SER A 78 -32.74 -16.90 -18.32
N GLU A 79 -32.73 -17.68 -19.40
CA GLU A 79 -31.84 -17.46 -20.55
C GLU A 79 -32.04 -16.07 -21.19
N SER A 80 -33.26 -15.53 -21.10
CA SER A 80 -33.58 -14.15 -21.49
C SER A 80 -32.92 -13.09 -20.60
N ASP A 81 -32.77 -13.34 -19.30
CA ASP A 81 -32.12 -12.39 -18.37
C ASP A 81 -30.61 -12.30 -18.65
N PHE A 82 -29.99 -13.44 -18.95
CA PHE A 82 -28.58 -13.48 -19.32
C PHE A 82 -28.30 -12.81 -20.68
N THR A 83 -29.20 -13.02 -21.65
CA THR A 83 -29.10 -12.37 -22.96
C THR A 83 -29.30 -10.86 -22.87
N ALA A 84 -30.23 -10.39 -22.03
CA ALA A 84 -30.43 -8.96 -21.77
C ALA A 84 -29.22 -8.33 -21.08
N PHE A 85 -28.59 -9.05 -20.15
CA PHE A 85 -27.35 -8.62 -19.48
C PHE A 85 -26.19 -8.44 -20.46
N LEU A 86 -25.94 -9.42 -21.34
CA LEU A 86 -24.90 -9.32 -22.36
C LEU A 86 -25.16 -8.17 -23.34
N THR A 87 -26.42 -7.97 -23.73
CA THR A 87 -26.83 -6.86 -24.60
C THR A 87 -26.62 -5.49 -23.95
N ALA A 88 -26.81 -5.38 -22.63
CA ALA A 88 -26.56 -4.14 -21.89
C ALA A 88 -25.07 -3.84 -21.72
N MET A 89 -24.23 -4.87 -21.56
CA MET A 89 -22.77 -4.72 -21.57
C MET A 89 -22.24 -4.27 -22.93
N GLU A 90 -22.74 -4.86 -24.02
CA GLU A 90 -22.31 -4.56 -25.38
C GLU A 90 -22.69 -3.13 -25.82
N ASN A 91 -23.85 -2.64 -25.36
CA ASN A 91 -24.32 -1.29 -25.69
C ASN A 91 -23.78 -0.19 -24.74
N GLY A 92 -22.93 -0.53 -23.76
CA GLY A 92 -22.32 0.43 -22.84
C GLY A 92 -23.31 1.20 -21.98
N THR A 93 -24.50 0.64 -21.73
CA THR A 93 -25.60 1.31 -21.04
C THR A 93 -25.53 1.19 -19.50
N LEU A 94 -24.56 0.44 -18.96
CA LEU A 94 -24.38 0.24 -17.53
C LEU A 94 -23.09 0.91 -17.02
N ASP A 95 -23.22 1.75 -16.00
CA ASP A 95 -22.08 2.29 -15.25
C ASP A 95 -21.49 1.21 -14.31
N ARG A 96 -20.22 1.38 -13.94
CA ARG A 96 -19.44 0.44 -13.09
C ARG A 96 -20.08 0.20 -11.72
N SER A 97 -20.85 1.16 -11.21
CA SER A 97 -21.57 1.07 -9.94
C SER A 97 -22.81 0.16 -10.03
N GLU A 98 -23.50 0.13 -11.16
CA GLU A 98 -24.68 -0.71 -11.43
C GLU A 98 -24.27 -2.20 -11.60
N LEU A 99 -23.12 -2.43 -12.26
CA LEU A 99 -22.51 -3.77 -12.41
C LEU A 99 -22.17 -4.41 -11.05
N ALA A 100 -21.65 -3.61 -10.11
CA ALA A 100 -21.33 -4.08 -8.77
C ALA A 100 -22.60 -4.41 -7.96
N LEU A 101 -23.67 -3.61 -8.11
CA LEU A 101 -24.95 -3.86 -7.43
C LEU A 101 -25.65 -5.12 -7.96
N MET A 102 -25.60 -5.38 -9.27
CA MET A 102 -26.17 -6.60 -9.87
C MET A 102 -25.40 -7.87 -9.47
N LEU A 103 -24.07 -7.81 -9.40
CA LEU A 103 -23.25 -8.94 -8.92
C LEU A 103 -23.54 -9.27 -7.45
N LEU A 104 -23.77 -8.26 -6.62
CA LEU A 104 -24.17 -8.44 -5.22
C LEU A 104 -25.59 -9.02 -5.08
N SER A 105 -26.49 -8.64 -5.99
CA SER A 105 -27.88 -9.12 -6.02
C SER A 105 -27.97 -10.59 -6.44
N GLY A 106 -27.09 -11.04 -7.36
CA GLY A 106 -27.03 -12.43 -7.81
C GLY A 106 -26.55 -13.43 -6.74
N MET A 107 -25.86 -12.97 -5.70
CA MET A 107 -25.37 -13.83 -4.62
C MET A 107 -26.35 -13.99 -3.44
N THR A 108 -27.43 -13.21 -3.39
CA THR A 108 -28.38 -13.22 -2.25
C THR A 108 -29.71 -13.90 -2.55
N GLY A 109 -29.94 -14.41 -3.77
CA GLY A 109 -31.15 -15.18 -4.10
C GLY A 109 -32.47 -14.40 -3.96
N ALA A 110 -32.42 -13.07 -3.91
CA ALA A 110 -33.62 -12.24 -3.83
C ALA A 110 -34.20 -12.03 -5.24
N SER A 111 -35.26 -12.78 -5.55
CA SER A 111 -36.04 -12.63 -6.78
C SER A 111 -36.81 -11.30 -6.77
N PHE A 112 -36.51 -10.42 -7.74
CA PHE A 112 -37.39 -9.30 -8.10
C PHE A 112 -38.33 -9.75 -9.20
N GLY A 113 -39.59 -10.03 -8.84
CA GLY A 113 -40.66 -10.24 -9.81
C GLY A 113 -41.01 -8.92 -10.49
N SER A 114 -40.79 -8.84 -11.81
CA SER A 114 -41.28 -7.74 -12.64
C SER A 114 -42.54 -8.18 -13.38
N GLY A 115 -43.67 -7.62 -12.98
CA GLY A 115 -44.94 -7.68 -13.71
C GLY A 115 -45.56 -6.28 -13.69
N TYR A 116 -45.47 -5.55 -14.81
CA TYR A 116 -46.23 -4.33 -14.99
C TYR A 116 -47.66 -4.68 -15.42
N SER A 117 -48.65 -4.30 -14.61
CA SER A 117 -49.64 -3.28 -15.03
C SER A 117 -50.71 -3.05 -13.96
N SER A 118 -51.05 -1.77 -13.85
CA SER A 118 -52.22 -1.15 -13.21
C SER A 118 -52.15 -0.82 -11.71
N ALA A 119 -52.66 0.38 -11.45
CA ALA A 119 -52.56 1.16 -10.23
C ALA A 119 -53.42 0.62 -9.07
N SER A 120 -53.10 1.14 -7.87
CA SER A 120 -53.82 1.04 -6.60
C SER A 120 -53.30 -0.05 -5.65
N GLY A 121 -52.75 0.36 -4.51
CA GLY A 121 -52.64 -0.54 -3.34
C GLY A 121 -51.31 -0.54 -2.60
N LEU A 122 -50.87 0.60 -2.08
CA LEU A 122 -49.95 0.63 -0.94
C LEU A 122 -50.73 0.18 0.30
N SER A 123 -50.38 -0.97 0.89
CA SER A 123 -50.49 -1.27 2.33
C SER A 123 -49.94 -2.66 2.66
N SER A 124 -49.13 -2.71 3.72
CA SER A 124 -48.75 -3.87 4.55
C SER A 124 -47.92 -5.01 3.93
N LEU A 125 -46.60 -4.94 4.13
CA LEU A 125 -45.80 -6.13 4.46
C LEU A 125 -44.84 -5.77 5.60
N SER A 126 -45.36 -5.83 6.82
CA SER A 126 -44.59 -5.87 8.05
C SER A 126 -44.50 -7.32 8.48
N GLY A 127 -43.30 -7.93 8.47
CA GLY A 127 -43.13 -9.26 9.07
C GLY A 127 -42.15 -10.22 8.40
N LEU A 128 -40.95 -9.75 8.01
CA LEU A 128 -39.83 -10.65 7.73
C LEU A 128 -38.66 -10.30 8.64
N SER A 129 -38.65 -10.92 9.82
CA SER A 129 -37.53 -10.91 10.75
C SER A 129 -36.54 -12.01 10.33
N VAL A 130 -35.54 -11.65 9.53
CA VAL A 130 -34.34 -12.48 9.37
C VAL A 130 -33.54 -12.37 10.66
N SER A 131 -33.50 -13.46 11.41
CA SER A 131 -32.62 -13.58 12.57
C SER A 131 -31.21 -13.88 12.06
N SER A 132 -30.43 -12.84 11.79
CA SER A 132 -28.98 -12.98 11.65
C SER A 132 -28.39 -13.18 13.05
N ALA A 133 -27.79 -14.35 13.26
CA ALA A 133 -26.98 -14.60 14.44
C ALA A 133 -25.84 -13.55 14.47
N GLY A 134 -25.92 -12.65 15.44
CA GLY A 134 -25.02 -11.51 15.57
C GLY A 134 -23.60 -11.93 15.91
N ALA A 135 -22.74 -11.97 14.90
CA ALA A 135 -21.36 -11.53 15.07
C ALA A 135 -21.35 -10.02 14.82
N SER A 136 -21.41 -9.25 15.90
CA SER A 136 -21.21 -7.80 15.88
C SER A 136 -19.75 -7.51 15.55
N ALA A 137 -19.37 -7.62 14.28
CA ALA A 137 -18.13 -7.04 13.79
C ALA A 137 -18.25 -5.53 13.94
N LYS A 138 -17.56 -4.95 14.94
CA LYS A 138 -17.34 -3.51 15.00
C LYS A 138 -16.67 -3.11 13.69
N SER A 139 -17.37 -2.41 12.79
CA SER A 139 -16.71 -1.67 11.72
C SER A 139 -15.90 -0.55 12.39
N PRO A 140 -14.56 -0.58 12.41
CA PRO A 140 -13.78 0.41 13.15
C PRO A 140 -13.36 1.60 12.27
N VAL A 141 -13.80 1.68 11.01
CA VAL A 141 -13.31 2.72 10.09
C VAL A 141 -14.06 4.04 10.31
N SER A 142 -13.71 4.71 11.41
CA SER A 142 -13.86 6.15 11.59
C SER A 142 -13.09 6.87 10.49
N SER A 143 -13.75 7.71 9.70
CA SER A 143 -13.12 8.49 8.61
C SER A 143 -12.24 9.66 9.09
N GLY A 144 -11.66 9.56 10.28
CA GLY A 144 -10.79 10.60 10.83
C GLY A 144 -9.40 10.58 10.19
N SER A 145 -8.85 11.75 9.86
CA SER A 145 -7.42 11.89 9.55
C SER A 145 -6.60 11.81 10.83
N ALA A 146 -5.41 11.22 10.77
CA ALA A 146 -4.48 11.22 11.89
C ALA A 146 -4.02 12.65 12.22
N VAL A 147 -3.76 12.93 13.50
CA VAL A 147 -3.09 14.18 13.91
C VAL A 147 -1.59 13.95 13.80
N LEU A 148 -0.97 14.59 12.80
CA LEU A 148 0.44 14.41 12.47
C LEU A 148 1.26 15.60 12.99
N PRO A 149 2.12 15.40 14.01
CA PRO A 149 3.04 16.44 14.41
C PRO A 149 4.06 16.71 13.31
N ALA A 150 4.38 17.99 13.10
CA ALA A 150 5.43 18.39 12.16
C ALA A 150 6.82 17.87 12.60
N SER A 151 7.04 17.78 13.91
CA SER A 151 8.28 17.24 14.48
C SER A 151 8.27 15.72 14.53
N SER A 152 9.30 15.10 13.96
CA SER A 152 9.46 13.64 13.86
C SER A 152 9.59 12.93 15.22
N TRP A 153 10.12 13.63 16.23
CA TRP A 153 10.33 13.09 17.58
C TRP A 153 9.04 12.96 18.41
N MET A 154 7.92 13.55 17.94
CA MET A 154 6.61 13.41 18.59
C MET A 154 5.82 12.27 17.95
N ALA A 155 5.13 11.49 18.76
CA ALA A 155 4.22 10.44 18.30
C ALA A 155 3.02 11.04 17.54
N ALA A 156 2.61 10.40 16.44
CA ALA A 156 1.33 10.71 15.80
C ALA A 156 0.15 10.22 16.64
N VAL A 157 -1.01 10.86 16.49
CA VAL A 157 -2.27 10.35 17.07
C VAL A 157 -3.13 9.82 15.93
N PRO A 158 -3.11 8.49 15.68
CA PRO A 158 -3.91 7.89 14.62
C PRO A 158 -5.40 7.94 14.95
N SER A 159 -6.22 8.21 13.93
CA SER A 159 -7.68 8.21 14.04
C SER A 159 -8.28 6.84 13.71
N VAL A 160 -7.60 6.09 12.84
CA VAL A 160 -7.89 4.69 12.55
C VAL A 160 -6.85 3.84 13.27
N THR A 161 -7.29 2.90 14.10
CA THR A 161 -6.40 2.01 14.85
C THR A 161 -6.89 0.57 14.79
N GLY A 162 -5.97 -0.36 14.99
CA GLY A 162 -6.20 -1.79 15.06
C GLY A 162 -5.33 -2.47 16.10
N ASP A 163 -5.63 -3.73 16.36
CA ASP A 163 -4.86 -4.66 17.18
C ASP A 163 -5.00 -6.08 16.59
N GLU A 164 -4.43 -7.09 17.22
CA GLU A 164 -4.51 -8.49 16.79
C GLU A 164 -5.95 -8.99 16.57
N SER A 165 -6.93 -8.46 17.29
CA SER A 165 -8.31 -8.95 17.29
C SER A 165 -9.13 -8.52 16.08
N CYS A 166 -8.66 -7.54 15.31
CA CYS A 166 -9.44 -6.88 14.26
C CYS A 166 -8.69 -6.67 12.94
N ARG A 167 -7.58 -7.38 12.72
CA ARG A 167 -6.78 -7.25 11.51
C ARG A 167 -7.56 -7.61 10.26
N SER A 168 -7.51 -6.73 9.28
CA SER A 168 -8.02 -6.98 7.94
C SER A 168 -7.26 -6.15 6.91
N PRO A 169 -7.24 -6.56 5.63
CA PRO A 169 -6.62 -5.77 4.57
C PRO A 169 -7.21 -4.36 4.46
N GLU A 170 -8.52 -4.22 4.69
CA GLU A 170 -9.23 -2.94 4.69
C GLU A 170 -8.74 -2.04 5.83
N LEU A 171 -8.56 -2.60 7.03
CA LEU A 171 -8.04 -1.86 8.17
C LEU A 171 -6.60 -1.40 7.93
N LEU A 172 -5.72 -2.29 7.46
CA LEU A 172 -4.33 -1.93 7.14
C LEU A 172 -4.28 -0.84 6.06
N ASN A 173 -5.08 -0.95 5.00
CA ASN A 173 -5.18 0.09 3.97
C ASN A 173 -5.70 1.42 4.53
N ALA A 174 -6.69 1.39 5.42
CA ALA A 174 -7.20 2.60 6.07
C ALA A 174 -6.13 3.26 6.96
N VAL A 175 -5.36 2.46 7.71
CA VAL A 175 -4.23 2.93 8.51
C VAL A 175 -3.13 3.53 7.64
N LEU A 176 -2.76 2.90 6.52
CA LEU A 176 -1.78 3.45 5.59
C LEU A 176 -2.27 4.78 4.99
N SER A 177 -3.55 4.84 4.62
CA SER A 177 -4.17 6.01 3.99
C SER A 177 -4.22 7.23 4.88
N GLN A 178 -4.57 7.10 6.18
CA GLN A 178 -4.67 8.25 7.09
C GLN A 178 -3.36 9.02 7.26
N PHE A 179 -2.21 8.36 7.06
CA PHE A 179 -0.91 8.98 7.18
C PHE A 179 -0.51 9.78 5.93
N GLN A 180 -1.17 9.58 4.79
CA GLN A 180 -0.95 10.36 3.56
C GLN A 180 0.56 10.50 3.22
N VAL A 181 1.29 9.38 3.23
CA VAL A 181 2.76 9.36 3.21
C VAL A 181 3.38 10.22 2.10
N GLU A 182 2.72 10.31 0.95
CA GLU A 182 3.17 11.07 -0.22
C GLU A 182 3.09 12.59 -0.04
N THR A 183 2.16 13.09 0.78
CA THR A 183 1.83 14.52 0.85
C THR A 183 1.98 15.13 2.24
N ALA A 184 1.98 14.32 3.30
CA ALA A 184 2.08 14.81 4.66
C ALA A 184 3.47 15.42 4.94
N GLU A 185 3.49 16.66 5.44
CA GLU A 185 4.72 17.38 5.79
C GLU A 185 5.60 16.61 6.79
N ARG A 186 5.00 15.77 7.64
CA ARG A 186 5.71 14.89 8.58
C ARG A 186 6.73 13.99 7.90
N TYR A 187 6.43 13.49 6.70
CA TYR A 187 7.28 12.55 5.97
C TYR A 187 8.03 13.17 4.80
N ARG A 188 7.89 14.49 4.58
CA ARG A 188 8.56 15.16 3.46
C ARG A 188 10.07 14.90 3.51
N PRO A 189 10.67 14.34 2.44
CA PRO A 189 12.10 14.07 2.42
C PRO A 189 12.90 15.37 2.44
N HIS A 190 14.14 15.29 2.92
CA HIS A 190 15.12 16.37 2.82
C HIS A 190 14.77 17.67 3.55
N LYS A 191 13.84 17.63 4.52
CA LYS A 191 13.49 18.79 5.36
C LYS A 191 14.72 19.44 6.01
N ASN A 192 15.66 18.60 6.46
CA ASN A 192 16.88 19.02 7.16
C ASN A 192 18.15 18.50 6.46
N GLY A 193 18.19 18.55 5.12
CA GLY A 193 19.34 18.09 4.34
C GLY A 193 19.11 16.72 3.71
N SER A 194 19.90 15.71 4.06
CA SER A 194 19.77 14.36 3.48
C SER A 194 18.77 13.46 4.22
N ASP A 195 18.07 13.99 5.21
CA ASP A 195 17.21 13.20 6.09
C ASP A 195 15.99 12.62 5.36
N THR A 196 15.66 11.38 5.70
CA THR A 196 14.42 10.69 5.30
C THR A 196 13.73 10.20 6.57
N TYR A 197 12.43 9.92 6.47
CA TYR A 197 11.57 9.68 7.64
C TYR A 197 10.96 8.28 7.62
N CYS A 198 11.67 7.32 7.04
CA CYS A 198 11.19 5.95 6.87
C CYS A 198 10.98 5.25 8.22
N ASN A 199 11.87 5.47 9.19
CA ASN A 199 11.71 4.99 10.56
C ASN A 199 10.48 5.60 11.26
N ILE A 200 10.22 6.88 11.05
CA ILE A 200 9.05 7.57 11.64
C ILE A 200 7.76 7.04 11.04
N TYR A 201 7.71 6.88 9.71
CA TYR A 201 6.54 6.32 9.04
C TYR A 201 6.22 4.90 9.50
N VAL A 202 7.24 4.05 9.62
CA VAL A 202 7.07 2.69 10.14
C VAL A 202 6.60 2.71 11.60
N TRP A 203 7.16 3.58 12.45
CA TRP A 203 6.71 3.74 13.83
C TRP A 203 5.22 4.12 13.90
N ASP A 204 4.81 5.16 13.16
CA ASP A 204 3.43 5.65 13.19
C ASP A 204 2.43 4.59 12.69
N VAL A 205 2.75 3.89 11.59
CA VAL A 205 1.89 2.84 11.03
C VAL A 205 1.79 1.63 11.96
N THR A 206 2.92 1.15 12.48
CA THR A 206 2.93 -0.04 13.34
C THR A 206 2.31 0.24 14.71
N GLY A 207 2.51 1.44 15.27
CA GLY A 207 1.81 1.90 16.46
C GLY A 207 0.29 1.98 16.27
N ALA A 208 -0.17 2.49 15.12
CA ALA A 208 -1.60 2.51 14.79
C ALA A 208 -2.22 1.11 14.64
N MET A 209 -1.42 0.10 14.29
CA MET A 209 -1.85 -1.30 14.17
C MET A 209 -1.67 -2.11 15.48
N GLY A 210 -1.30 -1.48 16.59
CA GLY A 210 -1.09 -2.16 17.87
C GLY A 210 0.13 -3.07 17.90
N ALA A 211 1.04 -2.93 16.94
CA ALA A 211 2.21 -3.80 16.74
C ALA A 211 3.50 -2.97 16.71
N GLU A 212 3.65 -2.01 17.62
CA GLU A 212 4.67 -0.95 17.51
C GLU A 212 6.10 -1.49 17.27
N ILE A 213 6.74 -0.97 16.21
CA ILE A 213 8.20 -0.95 16.11
C ILE A 213 8.66 0.37 16.73
N PRO A 214 9.44 0.33 17.82
CA PRO A 214 9.68 1.51 18.64
C PRO A 214 10.55 2.54 17.91
N HIS A 215 10.24 3.81 18.14
CA HIS A 215 11.15 4.90 17.80
C HIS A 215 12.24 5.10 18.87
N TYR A 216 11.91 4.84 20.13
CA TYR A 216 12.81 4.96 21.27
C TYR A 216 12.92 3.65 22.03
N VAL A 217 14.14 3.31 22.42
CA VAL A 217 14.40 2.12 23.24
C VAL A 217 15.34 2.43 24.39
N ASP A 218 15.25 1.63 25.44
CA ASP A 218 16.26 1.59 26.48
C ASP A 218 17.60 1.08 25.88
N PRO A 219 18.70 1.84 25.99
CA PRO A 219 19.95 1.51 25.29
C PRO A 219 20.63 0.25 25.83
N GLU A 220 20.32 -0.19 27.05
CA GLU A 220 20.94 -1.36 27.67
C GLU A 220 20.14 -2.64 27.38
N THR A 221 18.81 -2.54 27.42
CA THR A 221 17.92 -3.71 27.36
C THR A 221 17.22 -3.89 26.01
N GLY A 222 17.17 -2.83 25.18
CA GLY A 222 16.41 -2.80 23.94
C GLY A 222 14.89 -2.72 24.14
N ALA A 223 14.42 -2.48 25.37
CA ALA A 223 13.00 -2.37 25.66
C ALA A 223 12.40 -1.08 25.05
N PRO A 224 11.23 -1.13 24.39
CA PRO A 224 10.51 0.06 23.93
C PRO A 224 10.32 1.10 25.04
N ARG A 225 10.42 2.38 24.66
CA ARG A 225 10.17 3.53 25.53
C ARG A 225 9.13 4.43 24.88
N GLU A 226 8.07 4.73 25.62
CA GLU A 226 6.94 5.51 25.11
C GLU A 226 7.19 7.01 25.22
N TYR A 227 6.80 7.74 24.17
CA TYR A 227 6.70 9.20 24.22
C TYR A 227 5.54 9.63 25.12
N PRO A 228 5.68 10.68 25.96
CA PRO A 228 6.79 11.63 26.05
C PRO A 228 7.93 11.24 27.01
N ASP A 229 7.87 10.11 27.72
CA ASP A 229 8.87 9.72 28.73
C ASP A 229 10.07 8.96 28.14
N VAL A 230 10.81 9.65 27.27
CA VAL A 230 11.95 9.11 26.52
C VAL A 230 13.30 9.53 27.12
N LYS A 231 13.30 10.00 28.38
CA LYS A 231 14.54 10.41 29.04
C LYS A 231 15.49 9.22 29.21
N GLY A 232 16.69 9.38 28.66
CA GLY A 232 17.73 8.32 28.67
C GLY A 232 17.51 7.23 27.63
N ALA A 233 16.46 7.33 26.80
CA ALA A 233 16.25 6.41 25.69
C ALA A 233 17.18 6.74 24.52
N SER A 234 17.44 5.73 23.69
CA SER A 234 18.11 5.86 22.40
C SER A 234 17.07 5.88 21.28
N GLU A 235 17.18 6.87 20.39
CA GLU A 235 16.37 6.94 19.17
C GLU A 235 16.88 5.95 18.12
N LEU A 236 15.97 5.20 17.50
CA LEU A 236 16.30 4.26 16.44
C LEU A 236 16.26 4.91 15.05
N SER A 237 17.42 4.89 14.39
CA SER A 237 17.52 5.05 12.93
C SER A 237 16.96 3.82 12.20
N ALA A 238 16.85 3.86 10.87
CA ALA A 238 16.46 2.68 10.09
C ALA A 238 17.41 1.48 10.29
N ASN A 239 18.72 1.72 10.42
CA ASN A 239 19.69 0.68 10.79
C ASN A 239 19.45 0.15 12.21
N GLY A 240 19.08 1.05 13.12
CA GLY A 240 18.69 0.73 14.50
C GLY A 240 17.46 -0.17 14.54
N ILE A 241 16.41 0.17 13.80
CA ILE A 241 15.19 -0.65 13.66
C ILE A 241 15.53 -2.04 13.12
N SER A 242 16.31 -2.15 12.05
CA SER A 242 16.70 -3.45 11.50
C SER A 242 17.44 -4.31 12.53
N SER A 243 18.35 -3.69 13.30
CA SER A 243 19.07 -4.38 14.38
C SER A 243 18.13 -4.77 15.52
N TRP A 244 17.20 -3.90 15.90
CA TRP A 244 16.22 -4.15 16.96
C TRP A 244 15.26 -5.29 16.60
N LEU A 245 14.70 -5.30 15.38
CA LEU A 245 13.84 -6.39 14.89
C LEU A 245 14.55 -7.74 14.95
N THR A 246 15.83 -7.76 14.60
CA THR A 246 16.66 -8.97 14.64
C THR A 246 16.91 -9.46 16.06
N GLN A 247 17.24 -8.54 16.97
CA GLN A 247 17.73 -8.89 18.30
C GLN A 247 16.62 -9.05 19.34
N TYR A 248 15.59 -8.22 19.23
CA TYR A 248 14.53 -8.07 20.23
C TYR A 248 13.14 -8.30 19.67
N GLY A 249 12.94 -8.19 18.35
CA GLY A 249 11.62 -8.23 17.72
C GLY A 249 10.75 -9.41 18.14
N SER A 250 11.33 -10.62 18.26
CA SER A 250 10.60 -11.82 18.67
C SER A 250 10.02 -11.76 20.09
N ARG A 251 10.60 -10.94 20.98
CA ARG A 251 10.05 -10.68 22.32
C ARG A 251 8.80 -9.80 22.28
N TYR A 252 8.61 -9.09 21.17
CA TYR A 252 7.55 -8.11 20.94
C TYR A 252 6.70 -8.51 19.71
N GLY A 253 6.51 -9.81 19.48
CA GLY A 253 5.60 -10.33 18.46
C GLY A 253 6.14 -10.33 17.01
N TRP A 254 7.31 -9.75 16.75
CA TRP A 254 7.89 -9.68 15.41
C TRP A 254 8.72 -10.92 15.07
N THR A 255 8.41 -11.57 13.95
CA THR A 255 9.13 -12.74 13.45
C THR A 255 9.71 -12.46 12.07
N GLU A 256 10.97 -12.83 11.85
CA GLU A 256 11.59 -12.77 10.52
C GLU A 256 11.05 -13.88 9.62
N VAL A 257 10.71 -13.52 8.38
CA VAL A 257 10.14 -14.44 7.38
C VAL A 257 10.72 -14.15 5.99
N ASP A 258 10.35 -14.95 5.00
CA ASP A 258 10.65 -14.65 3.60
C ASP A 258 9.68 -13.62 3.00
N ALA A 259 10.03 -13.10 1.82
CA ALA A 259 9.25 -12.08 1.11
C ALA A 259 7.81 -12.53 0.80
N LYS A 260 7.64 -13.80 0.39
CA LYS A 260 6.32 -14.34 0.04
C LYS A 260 5.41 -14.36 1.26
N THR A 261 5.92 -14.87 2.38
CA THR A 261 5.22 -14.94 3.66
C THR A 261 4.87 -13.53 4.15
N ALA A 262 5.79 -12.56 4.05
CA ALA A 262 5.49 -11.17 4.41
C ALA A 262 4.34 -10.59 3.60
N GLN A 263 4.27 -10.86 2.30
CA GLN A 263 3.14 -10.45 1.47
C GLN A 263 1.83 -11.15 1.87
N GLU A 264 1.86 -12.45 2.15
CA GLU A 264 0.69 -13.21 2.61
C GLU A 264 0.14 -12.66 3.94
N TYR A 265 1.01 -12.21 4.85
CA TYR A 265 0.59 -11.54 6.08
C TYR A 265 -0.05 -10.18 5.84
N ALA A 266 0.58 -9.34 5.02
CA ALA A 266 -0.01 -8.05 4.64
C ALA A 266 -1.36 -8.22 3.95
N ASN A 267 -1.50 -9.23 3.09
CA ASN A 267 -2.76 -9.59 2.43
C ASN A 267 -3.84 -10.15 3.39
N ARG A 268 -3.48 -10.47 4.63
CA ARG A 268 -4.44 -10.78 5.70
C ARG A 268 -4.69 -9.58 6.63
N GLY A 269 -4.04 -8.44 6.39
CA GLY A 269 -4.12 -7.26 7.23
C GLY A 269 -3.15 -7.27 8.41
N CYS A 270 -2.24 -8.24 8.48
CA CYS A 270 -1.23 -8.28 9.53
C CYS A 270 -0.10 -7.29 9.23
N PRO A 271 0.43 -6.58 10.24
CA PRO A 271 1.60 -5.73 10.07
C PRO A 271 2.79 -6.55 9.56
N ALA A 272 3.39 -6.07 8.49
CA ALA A 272 4.57 -6.63 7.88
C ALA A 272 5.48 -5.48 7.43
N VAL A 273 6.79 -5.64 7.60
CA VAL A 273 7.78 -4.61 7.26
C VAL A 273 8.96 -5.20 6.53
N THR A 274 9.59 -4.37 5.71
CA THR A 274 10.93 -4.64 5.18
C THR A 274 11.95 -3.85 5.98
N ALA A 275 13.13 -4.43 6.15
CA ALA A 275 14.27 -3.76 6.77
C ALA A 275 15.55 -4.08 6.02
N TRP A 276 16.22 -3.04 5.56
CA TRP A 276 17.56 -3.11 5.01
C TRP A 276 18.51 -2.30 5.88
N LYS A 277 19.53 -2.98 6.41
CA LYS A 277 20.63 -2.37 7.14
C LYS A 277 21.79 -2.11 6.20
N ASN A 278 22.32 -0.89 6.25
CA ASN A 278 23.51 -0.52 5.49
C ASN A 278 24.76 -0.80 6.32
N GLU A 279 25.38 -1.96 6.10
CA GLU A 279 26.57 -2.40 6.84
C GLU A 279 27.83 -1.55 6.55
N SER A 280 27.81 -0.74 5.49
CA SER A 280 28.93 0.14 5.12
C SER A 280 28.92 1.50 5.82
N GLY A 281 28.00 1.74 6.77
CA GLY A 281 27.98 2.95 7.60
C GLY A 281 27.15 4.13 7.05
N GLY A 282 26.29 3.90 6.05
CA GLY A 282 25.31 4.89 5.59
C GLY A 282 23.90 4.67 6.15
N SER A 283 22.93 5.42 5.65
CA SER A 283 21.52 5.23 6.02
C SER A 283 21.00 3.86 5.57
N GLY A 284 20.32 3.16 6.48
CA GLY A 284 19.47 2.02 6.15
C GLY A 284 18.11 2.46 5.63
N HIS A 285 17.20 1.51 5.47
CA HIS A 285 15.82 1.83 5.07
C HIS A 285 14.85 0.77 5.61
N VAL A 286 13.66 1.22 5.98
CA VAL A 286 12.55 0.38 6.45
C VAL A 286 11.26 0.82 5.77
N GLN A 287 10.36 -0.11 5.50
CA GLN A 287 9.13 0.15 4.77
C GLN A 287 8.01 -0.73 5.33
N VAL A 288 6.76 -0.31 5.13
CA VAL A 288 5.61 -1.14 5.46
C VAL A 288 5.24 -1.96 4.22
N VAL A 289 5.02 -3.25 4.40
CA VAL A 289 4.46 -4.11 3.35
C VAL A 289 2.95 -3.91 3.34
N CYS A 290 2.41 -3.55 2.19
CA CYS A 290 0.97 -3.29 2.00
C CYS A 290 0.28 -4.52 1.41
N PRO A 291 -1.04 -4.66 1.57
CA PRO A 291 -1.81 -5.63 0.81
C PRO A 291 -1.62 -5.39 -0.70
N SER A 292 -1.33 -6.44 -1.47
CA SER A 292 -1.28 -6.35 -2.92
C SER A 292 -2.70 -6.25 -3.48
N ARG A 293 -2.84 -5.54 -4.61
CA ARG A 293 -4.16 -5.29 -5.22
C ARG A 293 -4.89 -6.56 -5.63
N ASP A 294 -4.14 -7.59 -6.02
CA ASP A 294 -4.66 -8.89 -6.43
C ASP A 294 -4.56 -9.95 -5.32
N GLN A 295 -4.17 -9.54 -4.10
CA GLN A 295 -3.99 -10.42 -2.95
C GLN A 295 -2.98 -11.56 -3.19
N SER A 296 -2.05 -11.37 -4.13
CA SER A 296 -1.01 -12.34 -4.46
C SER A 296 0.42 -11.81 -4.23
N TYR A 297 1.41 -12.71 -4.24
CA TYR A 297 2.83 -12.38 -4.26
C TYR A 297 3.38 -12.55 -5.68
N ALA A 298 4.12 -11.55 -6.17
CA ALA A 298 4.74 -11.56 -7.48
C ALA A 298 6.26 -11.80 -7.36
N PRO A 299 6.79 -13.02 -7.62
CA PRO A 299 8.19 -13.35 -7.35
C PRO A 299 9.23 -12.44 -8.02
N GLU A 300 8.94 -12.00 -9.25
CA GLU A 300 9.84 -11.13 -10.03
C GLU A 300 9.84 -9.67 -9.55
N LEU A 301 8.81 -9.25 -8.82
CA LEU A 301 8.65 -7.88 -8.33
C LEU A 301 8.86 -7.76 -6.82
N GLY A 302 8.72 -8.87 -6.11
CA GLY A 302 8.73 -8.94 -4.66
C GLY A 302 7.42 -8.44 -4.04
N VAL A 303 7.53 -8.00 -2.79
CA VAL A 303 6.40 -7.49 -2.00
C VAL A 303 5.95 -6.10 -2.46
N THR A 304 4.70 -5.74 -2.19
CA THR A 304 4.19 -4.37 -2.34
C THR A 304 4.42 -3.58 -1.06
N VAL A 305 4.89 -2.35 -1.19
CA VAL A 305 5.34 -1.51 -0.07
C VAL A 305 4.79 -0.11 -0.12
N SER A 306 4.70 0.51 1.06
CA SER A 306 4.57 1.94 1.26
C SER A 306 5.77 2.45 2.05
N GLN A 307 6.29 3.62 1.67
CA GLN A 307 7.54 4.14 2.22
C GLN A 307 7.63 5.67 2.30
N ALA A 308 8.46 6.12 3.23
CA ALA A 308 8.88 7.50 3.41
C ALA A 308 10.41 7.66 3.27
N GLY A 309 10.95 7.33 2.09
CA GLY A 309 12.38 7.42 1.77
C GLY A 309 12.75 8.73 1.11
N SER A 310 13.71 8.70 0.17
CA SER A 310 14.02 9.85 -0.71
C SER A 310 12.86 10.20 -1.65
N SER A 311 11.99 9.21 -1.90
CA SER A 311 10.72 9.35 -2.59
C SER A 311 9.65 8.70 -1.73
N ASN A 312 8.55 9.41 -1.49
CA ASN A 312 7.44 8.87 -0.73
C ASN A 312 6.47 8.16 -1.68
N LEU A 313 6.05 6.95 -1.31
CA LEU A 313 5.18 6.12 -2.14
C LEU A 313 4.14 5.46 -1.24
N SER A 314 2.85 5.64 -1.56
CA SER A 314 1.74 4.94 -0.89
C SER A 314 1.64 3.48 -1.34
N TYR A 315 2.13 3.17 -2.54
CA TYR A 315 2.11 1.82 -3.10
C TYR A 315 3.15 1.68 -4.21
N ALA A 316 4.04 0.71 -4.08
CA ALA A 316 4.96 0.30 -5.14
C ALA A 316 5.39 -1.15 -4.94
N TYR A 317 5.95 -1.80 -5.97
CA TYR A 317 6.69 -3.04 -5.76
C TYR A 317 8.09 -2.73 -5.22
N ILE A 318 8.59 -3.57 -4.31
CA ILE A 318 9.90 -3.33 -3.69
C ILE A 318 11.05 -3.31 -4.71
N SER A 319 10.91 -4.01 -5.84
CA SER A 319 11.88 -3.98 -6.94
C SER A 319 12.00 -2.63 -7.64
N SER A 320 11.01 -1.74 -7.53
CA SER A 320 11.12 -0.36 -8.02
C SER A 320 11.81 0.57 -7.02
N VAL A 321 12.00 0.13 -5.78
CA VAL A 321 12.69 0.87 -4.71
C VAL A 321 14.16 0.48 -4.63
N TYR A 322 14.46 -0.80 -4.87
CA TYR A 322 15.81 -1.34 -4.79
C TYR A 322 16.28 -1.96 -6.10
N GLY A 323 17.53 -1.68 -6.47
CA GLY A 323 18.23 -2.52 -7.44
C GLY A 323 18.46 -3.93 -6.88
N ALA A 324 18.55 -4.92 -7.79
CA ALA A 324 18.60 -6.35 -7.45
C ALA A 324 19.64 -6.72 -6.38
N GLY A 325 20.84 -6.12 -6.42
CA GLY A 325 21.91 -6.42 -5.46
C GLY A 325 21.62 -5.94 -4.03
N ARG A 326 20.79 -4.91 -3.86
CA ARG A 326 20.33 -4.46 -2.53
C ARG A 326 19.07 -5.21 -2.11
N LEU A 327 18.19 -5.53 -3.06
CA LEU A 327 16.97 -6.28 -2.80
C LEU A 327 17.25 -7.63 -2.14
N SER A 328 18.31 -8.34 -2.54
CA SER A 328 18.72 -9.61 -1.91
C SER A 328 19.20 -9.50 -0.46
N GLN A 329 19.43 -8.28 0.04
CA GLN A 329 19.85 -7.99 1.41
C GLN A 329 18.70 -7.51 2.29
N VAL A 330 17.51 -7.32 1.71
CA VAL A 330 16.32 -6.92 2.44
C VAL A 330 15.82 -8.09 3.27
N ARG A 331 15.52 -7.80 4.54
CA ARG A 331 14.91 -8.75 5.47
C ARG A 331 13.45 -8.38 5.69
N TYR A 332 12.62 -9.37 6.00
CA TYR A 332 11.19 -9.21 6.12
C TYR A 332 10.73 -9.67 7.50
N PHE A 333 9.86 -8.88 8.13
CA PHE A 333 9.35 -9.18 9.46
C PHE A 333 7.84 -9.05 9.46
N VAL A 334 7.17 -9.92 10.20
CA VAL A 334 5.72 -9.92 10.38
C VAL A 334 5.39 -9.92 11.86
N HIS A 335 4.25 -9.34 12.22
CA HIS A 335 3.67 -9.43 13.56
C HIS A 335 2.38 -10.26 13.47
N GLU A 336 2.21 -11.24 14.36
CA GLU A 336 0.96 -12.04 14.48
C GLU A 336 -0.07 -11.41 15.41
#